data_AF-A0A6I0FKN8-F1
#
_entry.id   AF-A0A6I0FKN8-F1
#
_cell.length_a   1.000
_cell.length_b   1.000
_cell.length_c   1.000
_cell.angle_alpha   90.00
_cell.angle_beta   90.00
_cell.angle_gamma   90.00
#
_symmetry.space_group_name_H-M   'P 1'
#
loop_
_entity.id
_entity.type
_entity.pdbx_description
1 polymer ?
#
loop_
_entity_poly.entity_id
_entity_poly.type
_entity_poly.pdbx_seq_one_letter_code
_entity_poly.pdbx_strand_id
1 'polypeptide(L)'
;MSLGPWEIILILLVIFLLFGATRLPNAARSLGRSMRIFKSEMDEMKNDKNAANSTPNNQAITDQAAQAPQSPQEQQLNQQAQPQVDPQVAPQPEAQNVNKPEGDAR
;
A
#
# COMPACT_ATOMS: atom_id res chain seq x y z
N MET A 1 -22.55 -13.29 43.27
CA MET A 1 -21.24 -13.67 42.71
C MET A 1 -21.05 -12.88 41.43
N SER A 2 -20.40 -11.74 41.54
CA SER A 2 -20.20 -10.82 40.42
C SER A 2 -19.05 -11.36 39.58
N LEU A 3 -19.23 -11.48 38.27
CA LEU A 3 -18.15 -11.76 37.34
C LEU A 3 -17.13 -10.64 37.48
N GLY A 4 -16.04 -10.93 38.18
CA GLY A 4 -15.00 -9.95 38.44
C GLY A 4 -14.12 -9.76 37.21
N PRO A 5 -13.27 -8.73 37.22
CA PRO A 5 -12.18 -8.61 36.25
C PRO A 5 -11.34 -9.89 36.14
N TRP A 6 -11.26 -10.66 37.24
CA TRP A 6 -10.54 -11.93 37.31
C TRP A 6 -11.13 -13.03 36.42
N GLU A 7 -12.45 -13.25 36.44
CA GLU A 7 -13.11 -14.21 35.54
C GLU A 7 -12.94 -13.83 34.07
N ILE A 8 -13.02 -12.54 33.74
CA ILE A 8 -12.84 -12.06 32.35
C ILE A 8 -11.44 -12.40 31.84
N ILE A 9 -10.41 -12.22 32.68
CA ILE A 9 -9.03 -12.58 32.35
C ILE A 9 -8.89 -14.08 32.11
N LEU A 10 -9.51 -14.92 32.94
CA LEU A 10 -9.50 -16.38 32.75
C LEU A 10 -10.18 -16.79 31.44
N ILE A 11 -11.33 -16.20 31.11
CA ILE A 11 -12.03 -16.46 29.85
C ILE A 11 -11.17 -16.04 28.66
N LEU A 12 -10.56 -14.85 28.71
CA LEU A 12 -9.65 -14.39 27.67
C LEU A 12 -8.45 -15.33 27.52
N LEU A 13 -7.88 -15.83 28.61
CA LEU A 13 -6.77 -16.77 28.57
C LEU A 13 -7.15 -18.06 27.84
N VAL A 14 -8.33 -18.62 28.12
CA VAL A 14 -8.84 -19.82 27.42
C VAL A 14 -9.04 -19.55 25.92
N ILE A 15 -9.65 -18.42 25.56
CA ILE A 15 -9.82 -18.03 24.14
C ILE A 15 -8.45 -17.81 23.48
N PHE A 16 -7.50 -17.21 24.18
CA PHE A 16 -6.13 -16.99 23.69
C PHE A 16 -5.39 -18.30 23.42
N LEU A 17 -5.61 -19.33 24.24
CA LEU A 17 -5.06 -20.67 24.04
C LEU A 17 -5.69 -21.39 22.83
N LEU A 18 -7.00 -21.23 22.62
CA LEU A 18 -7.72 -21.87 21.51
C LEU A 18 -7.44 -21.20 20.15
N PHE A 19 -7.44 -19.87 20.12
CA PHE A 19 -7.29 -19.09 18.89
C PHE A 19 -5.84 -18.65 18.63
N GLY A 20 -5.02 -18.57 19.68
CA GLY A 20 -3.62 -18.14 19.60
C GLY A 20 -3.44 -16.61 19.64
N ALA A 21 -2.20 -16.19 19.92
CA ALA A 21 -1.82 -14.80 20.11
C ALA A 21 -2.02 -13.90 18.87
N THR A 22 -2.05 -14.50 17.68
CA THR A 22 -2.11 -13.75 16.42
C THR A 22 -3.55 -13.61 15.89
N ARG A 23 -4.47 -14.51 16.24
CA ARG A 23 -5.84 -14.52 15.66
C ARG A 23 -6.78 -13.53 16.34
N LEU A 24 -6.74 -13.45 17.67
CA LEU A 24 -7.52 -12.47 18.44
C LEU A 24 -7.25 -11.00 18.02
N PRO A 25 -6.00 -10.51 17.96
CA PRO A 25 -5.75 -9.13 17.57
C PRO A 25 -6.09 -8.86 16.11
N ASN A 26 -5.94 -9.84 15.21
CA ASN A 26 -6.34 -9.68 13.81
C ASN A 26 -7.86 -9.55 13.65
N ALA A 27 -8.62 -10.42 14.32
CA ALA A 27 -10.08 -10.36 14.31
C ALA A 27 -10.61 -9.07 14.97
N ALA A 28 -10.03 -8.68 16.11
CA ALA A 28 -10.39 -7.43 16.77
C ALA A 28 -10.07 -6.20 15.91
N ARG A 29 -8.93 -6.18 15.19
CA ARG A 29 -8.57 -5.09 14.28
C ARG A 29 -9.52 -4.99 13.08
N SER A 30 -9.91 -6.10 12.46
CA SER A 30 -10.87 -6.06 11.35
C SER A 30 -12.27 -5.65 11.81
N LEU A 31 -12.75 -6.21 12.92
CA LEU A 31 -14.04 -5.86 13.52
C LEU A 31 -14.08 -4.39 13.97
N GLY A 32 -13.00 -3.88 14.57
CA GLY A 32 -12.89 -2.49 14.98
C GLY A 32 -12.95 -1.50 13.81
N ARG A 33 -12.34 -1.83 12.67
CA ARG A 33 -12.43 -1.02 11.44
C ARG A 33 -13.88 -0.94 10.94
N SER A 34 -14.58 -2.08 10.81
CA SER A 34 -15.98 -2.11 10.39
C SER A 34 -16.90 -1.39 11.38
N MET A 35 -16.66 -1.54 12.69
CA MET A 35 -17.47 -0.89 13.72
C MET A 35 -17.26 0.63 13.75
N ARG A 36 -16.05 1.13 13.46
CA ARG A 36 -15.79 2.58 13.37
C ARG A 36 -16.54 3.22 12.21
N ILE A 37 -16.52 2.60 11.03
CA ILE A 37 -17.22 3.10 9.84
C ILE A 37 -18.73 3.13 10.11
N PHE A 38 -19.26 2.03 10.64
CA PHE A 38 -20.67 1.94 11.02
C PHE A 38 -21.04 2.98 12.08
N LYS A 39 -20.17 3.22 13.06
CA LYS A 39 -20.39 4.24 14.10
C LYS A 39 -20.43 5.64 13.50
N SER A 40 -19.53 5.99 12.57
CA SER A 40 -19.53 7.31 11.92
C SER A 40 -20.77 7.52 11.05
N GLU A 41 -21.19 6.52 10.27
CA GLU A 41 -22.41 6.62 9.46
C GLU A 41 -23.66 6.75 10.34
N MET A 42 -23.72 5.98 11.44
CA MET A 42 -24.81 6.09 12.42
C MET A 42 -24.83 7.43 13.16
N ASP A 43 -23.67 8.02 13.40
CA ASP A 43 -23.55 9.31 14.08
C ASP A 43 -23.92 10.45 13.15
N GLU A 44 -23.59 10.36 11.86
CA GLU A 44 -24.00 11.31 10.82
C GLU A 44 -25.53 11.33 10.67
N MET A 45 -26.18 10.16 10.66
CA MET A 45 -27.66 10.07 10.67
C MET A 45 -28.32 10.69 11.91
N LYS A 46 -27.61 10.75 13.05
CA LYS A 46 -28.09 11.38 14.28
C LYS A 46 -27.81 12.88 14.30
N ASN A 47 -26.67 13.30 13.74
CA ASN A 47 -26.19 14.68 13.69
C ASN A 47 -26.76 15.49 12.51
N ASP A 48 -27.40 14.88 11.52
CA ASP A 48 -28.13 15.60 10.44
C ASP A 48 -29.28 16.48 10.99
N LYS A 49 -29.67 16.30 12.26
CA LYS A 49 -30.59 17.21 12.99
C LYS A 49 -29.89 18.43 13.64
N ASN A 50 -28.56 18.55 13.58
CA ASN A 50 -27.77 19.58 14.26
C ASN A 50 -26.39 19.83 13.60
N ALA A 51 -26.33 19.94 12.27
CA ALA A 51 -25.05 19.92 11.54
C ALA A 51 -24.45 21.32 11.32
N ALA A 52 -23.28 21.61 11.93
CA ALA A 52 -22.22 22.46 11.37
C ALA A 52 -20.92 22.45 12.20
N ASN A 53 -20.28 21.30 12.43
CA ASN A 53 -18.82 21.18 12.54
C ASN A 53 -18.41 19.76 12.91
N SER A 54 -17.74 19.04 12.01
CA SER A 54 -16.61 18.14 12.30
C SER A 54 -16.30 17.30 11.07
N THR A 55 -15.21 17.63 10.37
CA THR A 55 -14.59 16.75 9.37
C THR A 55 -13.67 15.77 10.11
N PRO A 56 -13.94 14.46 10.17
CA PRO A 56 -13.00 13.51 10.73
C PRO A 56 -12.01 13.11 9.62
N ASN A 57 -10.82 13.69 9.71
CA ASN A 57 -9.61 13.32 8.98
C ASN A 57 -9.40 11.79 9.01
N ASN A 58 -9.62 11.14 7.87
CA ASN A 58 -9.37 9.72 7.65
C ASN A 58 -7.86 9.49 7.45
N GLN A 59 -7.09 9.64 8.53
CA GLN A 59 -5.69 9.19 8.53
C GLN A 59 -5.66 7.67 8.64
N ALA A 60 -5.06 7.08 7.61
CA ALA A 60 -4.67 5.68 7.51
C ALA A 60 -4.23 5.12 8.88
N ILE A 61 -4.96 4.12 9.37
CA ILE A 61 -4.53 3.35 10.53
C ILE A 61 -3.49 2.33 10.04
N THR A 62 -2.26 2.80 10.00
CA THR A 62 -0.97 2.10 10.02
C THR A 62 -1.05 0.58 10.22
N ASP A 63 -1.02 -0.17 9.12
CA ASP A 63 -0.48 -1.53 9.07
C ASP A 63 1.06 -1.45 9.20
N GLN A 64 1.56 -1.32 10.43
CA GLN A 64 2.99 -1.39 10.72
C GLN A 64 3.22 -2.15 12.03
N ALA A 65 2.95 -3.45 12.00
CA ALA A 65 3.38 -4.41 13.03
C ALA A 65 3.32 -5.85 12.47
N ALA A 66 4.13 -6.13 11.43
CA ALA A 66 4.64 -7.47 11.05
C ALA A 66 5.52 -7.47 9.77
N GLN A 67 6.09 -6.34 9.34
CA GLN A 67 7.20 -6.37 8.38
C GLN A 67 8.50 -6.44 9.18
N ALA A 68 9.15 -7.61 9.17
CA ALA A 68 10.60 -7.61 9.30
C ALA A 68 11.15 -6.68 8.21
N PRO A 69 12.11 -5.80 8.49
CA PRO A 69 12.73 -4.97 7.46
C PRO A 69 13.56 -5.88 6.55
N GLN A 70 12.96 -6.40 5.48
CA GLN A 70 13.70 -6.56 4.24
C GLN A 70 13.89 -5.15 3.70
N SER A 71 15.09 -4.64 3.90
CA SER A 71 15.51 -3.31 3.53
C SER A 71 15.29 -3.09 2.03
N PRO A 72 14.82 -1.90 1.60
CA PRO A 72 14.78 -1.48 0.19
C PRO A 72 16.15 -1.44 -0.53
N GLN A 73 17.22 -1.96 0.07
CA GLN A 73 18.60 -1.85 -0.41
C GLN A 73 18.94 -2.87 -1.52
N GLU A 74 18.21 -3.99 -1.63
CA GLU A 74 18.50 -5.02 -2.64
C GLU A 74 18.05 -4.64 -4.05
N GLN A 75 17.06 -3.77 -4.19
CA GLN A 75 16.60 -3.31 -5.52
C GLN A 75 17.57 -2.31 -6.18
N GLN A 76 18.36 -1.58 -5.40
CA GLN A 76 19.28 -0.57 -5.95
C GLN A 76 20.59 -1.18 -6.44
N LEU A 77 21.08 -2.26 -5.81
CA LEU A 77 22.33 -2.92 -6.21
C LEU A 77 22.22 -3.60 -7.58
N ASN A 78 21.02 -4.08 -7.96
CA ASN A 78 20.82 -4.83 -9.20
C ASN A 78 20.61 -3.94 -10.45
N GLN A 79 20.47 -2.62 -10.29
CA GLN A 79 20.37 -1.66 -11.39
C GLN A 79 21.72 -1.07 -11.82
N GLN A 80 22.77 -1.26 -11.03
CA GLN A 80 24.10 -0.69 -11.30
C GLN A 80 25.04 -1.66 -12.05
N ALA A 81 24.55 -2.86 -12.41
CA ALA A 81 25.32 -3.90 -13.09
C ALA A 81 24.94 -4.10 -14.57
N GLN A 82 24.30 -3.11 -15.23
CA GLN A 82 24.17 -3.12 -16.69
C GLN A 82 25.38 -2.41 -17.31
N PRO A 83 26.21 -3.09 -18.12
CA PRO A 83 27.23 -2.43 -18.91
C PRO A 83 26.56 -1.52 -19.94
N GLN A 84 26.66 -0.19 -19.74
CA GLN A 84 26.34 0.81 -20.76
C GLN A 84 27.25 0.57 -21.97
N VAL A 85 26.68 0.06 -23.05
CA VAL A 85 27.26 0.11 -24.39
C VAL A 85 27.02 1.50 -24.94
N ASP A 86 28.02 2.38 -24.85
CA ASP A 86 28.09 3.67 -25.54
C ASP A 86 28.24 3.46 -27.06
N PRO A 87 27.36 4.01 -27.91
CA PRO A 87 27.66 4.24 -29.31
C PRO A 87 27.65 5.75 -29.58
N GLN A 88 28.72 6.43 -29.17
CA GLN A 88 29.00 7.78 -29.65
C GLN A 88 30.45 7.90 -30.13
N VAL A 89 30.67 7.45 -31.36
CA VAL A 89 31.81 7.74 -32.26
C VAL A 89 31.22 7.65 -33.68
N ALA A 90 31.18 8.62 -34.60
CA ALA A 90 31.62 10.00 -34.77
C ALA A 90 30.77 10.58 -35.96
N PRO A 91 30.73 11.91 -36.22
CA PRO A 91 29.91 12.50 -37.28
C PRO A 91 30.48 12.26 -38.69
N GLN A 92 29.70 11.70 -39.62
CA GLN A 92 30.05 11.63 -41.05
C GLN A 92 29.08 12.48 -41.88
N PRO A 93 29.56 13.57 -42.53
CA PRO A 93 28.83 14.27 -43.57
C PRO A 93 29.12 13.61 -44.93
N GLU A 94 28.38 12.57 -45.29
CA GLU A 94 28.48 11.94 -46.63
C GLU A 94 27.50 12.58 -47.60
N ALA A 95 27.87 13.76 -48.09
CA ALA A 95 27.27 14.35 -49.28
C ALA A 95 27.83 13.65 -50.54
N GLN A 96 27.22 12.55 -50.99
CA GLN A 96 27.33 12.10 -52.39
C GLN A 96 26.37 10.96 -52.71
N ASN A 97 25.18 11.30 -53.22
CA ASN A 97 24.52 10.45 -54.20
C ASN A 97 24.12 11.32 -55.40
N VAL A 98 25.12 11.53 -56.25
CA VAL A 98 24.98 11.94 -57.64
C VAL A 98 24.67 10.67 -58.45
N ASN A 99 23.80 10.83 -59.46
CA ASN A 99 23.32 9.86 -60.48
C ASN A 99 21.92 9.33 -60.16
N LYS A 100 20.85 9.63 -60.92
CA LYS A 100 20.75 9.59 -62.39
C LYS A 100 19.41 10.26 -62.81
N PRO A 101 19.39 11.28 -63.68
CA PRO A 101 18.18 11.61 -64.44
C PRO A 101 18.08 10.69 -65.66
N GLU A 102 16.89 10.62 -66.26
CA GLU A 102 16.60 10.16 -67.63
C GLU A 102 16.05 8.73 -67.78
N GLY A 103 14.82 8.69 -68.32
CA GLY A 103 14.29 7.61 -69.16
C GLY A 103 13.55 6.49 -68.44
N ASP A 104 12.22 6.48 -68.52
CA ASP A 104 11.51 5.54 -69.40
C ASP A 104 9.98 5.61 -69.25
N ALA A 105 9.34 5.84 -70.40
CA ALA A 105 8.03 5.38 -70.86
C ALA A 105 6.89 5.15 -69.83
N ARG A 106 5.84 5.99 -69.92
CA ARG A 106 4.59 5.67 -70.66
C ARG A 106 3.64 6.84 -70.76
#